data_AF-A0A965IUF5-F1
#
_entry.id   AF-A0A965IUF5-F1
#
_cell.length_a   1.000
_cell.length_b   1.000
_cell.length_c   1.000
_cell.angle_alpha   90.00
_cell.angle_beta   90.00
_cell.angle_gamma   90.00
#
_symmetry.space_group_name_H-M   'P 1'
#
loop_
_entity.id
_entity.type
_entity.pdbx_description
1 polymer ?
#
loop_
_entity_poly.entity_id
_entity_poly.type
_entity_poly.pdbx_seq_one_letter_code
_entity_poly.pdbx_strand_id
1 'polypeptide(L)' 'MAALQVKNVPDELHDELREVAAQRGCTISDLVLTAIRKELRRPRMTAWLEEVAAMPRVDVTNKEILDAIDDGRRGR' A
#
# COMPACT_ATOMS: atom_id res chain seq x y z
N MET A 1 8.41 14.37 19.26
CA MET A 1 8.64 13.50 18.10
C MET A 1 9.53 12.34 18.54
N ALA A 2 9.21 11.11 18.17
CA ALA A 2 10.05 9.96 18.49
C ALA A 2 11.20 9.83 17.48
N ALA A 3 12.37 9.42 17.95
CA ALA A 3 13.54 9.14 17.10
C ALA A 3 13.78 7.62 17.05
N LEU A 4 14.05 7.10 15.85
CA LEU A 4 14.44 5.72 15.63
C LEU A 4 15.89 5.70 15.15
N GLN A 5 16.76 5.03 15.89
CA GLN A 5 18.15 4.81 15.50
C GLN A 5 18.34 3.35 15.09
N VAL A 6 18.78 3.14 13.85
CA VAL A 6 19.19 1.82 13.35
C VAL A 6 20.69 1.70 13.52
N LYS A 7 21.15 0.62 14.17
CA LYS A 7 22.58 0.34 14.40
C LYS A 7 23.06 -0.76 13.45
N ASN A 8 24.37 -0.82 13.23
CA ASN A 8 25.03 -1.83 12.41
C ASN A 8 24.50 -1.87 10.96
N VAL A 9 24.21 -0.70 10.39
CA VAL A 9 23.92 -0.59 8.96
C VAL A 9 25.22 -0.85 8.20
N PRO A 10 25.29 -1.83 7.30
CA PRO A 10 26.47 -2.04 6.47
C PRO A 10 26.80 -0.78 5.69
N ASP A 11 28.09 -0.43 5.60
CA ASP A 11 28.53 0.80 4.93
C ASP A 11 28.06 0.84 3.47
N GLU A 12 28.14 -0.29 2.77
CA GLU A 12 27.62 -0.46 1.40
C GLU A 12 26.15 -0.08 1.29
N LEU A 13 25.31 -0.53 2.24
CA LEU A 13 23.89 -0.21 2.26
C LEU A 13 23.64 1.28 2.56
N HIS A 14 24.43 1.86 3.44
CA HIS A 14 24.34 3.29 3.75
C HIS A 14 24.70 4.15 2.53
N ASP A 15 25.72 3.75 1.77
CA ASP A 15 26.14 4.46 0.56
C ASP A 15 25.09 4.34 -0.56
N GLU A 16 24.53 3.15 -0.78
CA GLU A 16 23.39 2.97 -1.70
C GLU A 16 22.20 3.85 -1.31
N LEU A 17 21.84 3.90 -0.02
CA LEU A 17 20.76 4.77 0.47
C LEU A 17 21.05 6.25 0.19
N ARG A 18 22.29 6.69 0.35
CA ARG A 18 22.72 8.06 0.07
C ARG A 18 22.58 8.38 -1.42
N GLU A 19 23.04 7.49 -2.30
CA GLU A 19 22.94 7.68 -3.75
C GLU A 19 21.49 7.78 -4.20
N VAL A 20 20.64 6.86 -3.74
CA VAL A 20 19.21 6.86 -4.09
C VAL A 20 18.50 8.10 -3.56
N ALA A 21 18.83 8.54 -2.34
CA ALA A 21 18.28 9.77 -1.77
C ALA A 21 18.68 11.01 -2.60
N ALA A 22 19.95 11.11 -3.01
CA ALA A 22 20.45 12.18 -3.86
C ALA A 22 19.75 12.20 -5.23
N GLN A 23 19.61 11.04 -5.88
CA GLN A 23 18.92 10.91 -7.17
C GLN A 23 17.44 11.35 -7.09
N ARG A 24 16.79 11.12 -5.94
CA ARG A 24 15.39 11.49 -5.70
C ARG A 24 15.19 12.89 -5.12
N GLY A 25 16.29 13.60 -4.85
CA GLY A 25 16.24 14.93 -4.22
C GLY A 25 15.64 14.92 -2.81
N CYS A 26 15.82 13.84 -2.05
CA CYS A 26 15.33 13.72 -0.67
C CYS A 26 16.45 13.34 0.30
N THR A 27 16.15 13.34 1.61
CA THR A 27 17.10 12.86 2.62
C THR A 27 17.03 11.34 2.80
N ILE A 28 18.08 10.73 3.35
CA ILE A 28 18.07 9.31 3.73
C ILE A 28 16.92 9.02 4.72
N SER A 29 16.65 9.95 5.64
CA SER A 29 15.54 9.84 6.58
C SER A 29 14.19 9.77 5.86
N ASP A 30 13.95 10.65 4.88
CA ASP A 30 12.71 10.66 4.09
C ASP A 30 12.53 9.35 3.32
N LEU A 31 13.63 8.85 2.73
CA LEU A 31 13.65 7.59 1.99
C LEU A 31 13.27 6.41 2.90
N VAL A 32 13.92 6.30 4.06
CA VAL A 32 13.68 5.22 5.04
C VAL A 32 12.27 5.30 5.61
N LEU A 33 11.78 6.49 5.99
CA LEU A 33 10.43 6.67 6.51
C LEU A 33 9.36 6.31 5.47
N THR A 34 9.60 6.67 4.20
CA THR A 34 8.73 6.29 3.08
C THR A 34 8.69 4.78 2.91
N ALA A 35 9.85 4.11 2.95
CA ALA A 35 9.95 2.67 2.85
C ALA A 35 9.20 1.97 4.00
N ILE A 36 9.41 2.40 5.24
CA ILE A 36 8.71 1.87 6.42
C ILE A 36 7.19 2.08 6.28
N ARG A 37 6.73 3.26 5.85
CA ARG A 37 5.30 3.51 5.66
C ARG A 37 4.69 2.62 4.57
N LYS A 38 5.42 2.38 3.48
CA LYS A 38 4.99 1.46 2.42
C LYS A 38 4.90 0.03 2.94
N GLU A 39 5.90 -0.39 3.71
CA GLU A 39 5.91 -1.72 4.31
C GLU A 39 4.77 -1.89 5.30
N LEU A 40 4.51 -0.93 6.19
CA LEU A 40 3.37 -1.00 7.13
C LEU A 40 1.98 -0.98 6.48
N ARG A 41 1.87 -0.48 5.24
CA ARG A 41 0.64 -0.56 4.46
C ARG A 41 0.43 -1.94 3.84
N ARG A 42 1.50 -2.70 3.61
CA ARG A 42 1.46 -3.99 2.92
C ARG A 42 0.73 -5.08 3.73
N PRO A 43 0.97 -5.27 5.05
CA PRO A 43 0.22 -6.18 5.90
C PRO A 43 -1.28 -5.87 5.93
N ARG A 44 -1.64 -4.58 5.91
CA ARG A 44 -3.06 -4.19 5.91
C ARG A 44 -3.76 -4.62 4.62
N MET A 45 -3.06 -4.58 3.49
CA MET A 45 -3.63 -5.00 2.22
C MET A 45 -3.67 -6.52 2.09
N THR A 46 -2.66 -7.24 2.58
CA THR A 46 -2.68 -8.72 2.58
C THR A 46 -3.75 -9.26 3.52
N ALA A 47 -3.85 -8.74 4.75
CA ALA A 47 -4.91 -9.13 5.68
C ALA A 47 -6.31 -8.77 5.13
N TRP A 48 -6.46 -7.59 4.52
CA TRP A 48 -7.71 -7.23 3.86
C TRP A 48 -8.05 -8.13 2.67
N LEU A 49 -7.06 -8.53 1.86
CA LEU A 49 -7.26 -9.49 0.76
C LEU A 49 -7.63 -10.88 1.28
N GLU A 50 -7.05 -11.31 2.41
CA GLU A 50 -7.44 -12.55 3.09
C GLU A 50 -8.87 -12.49 3.62
N GLU A 51 -9.28 -11.37 4.22
CA GLU A 51 -10.66 -11.13 4.64
C GLU A 51 -11.63 -11.18 3.44
N VAL A 52 -11.32 -10.48 2.35
CA VAL A 52 -12.14 -10.49 1.12
C VAL A 52 -12.19 -11.88 0.50
N ALA A 53 -11.08 -12.63 0.50
CA ALA A 53 -11.04 -14.00 -0.01
C ALA A 53 -11.85 -14.98 0.86
N ALA A 54 -11.97 -14.70 2.17
CA ALA A 54 -12.77 -15.47 3.10
C ALA A 54 -14.27 -15.12 3.06
N MET A 55 -14.64 -13.99 2.44
CA MET A 55 -16.05 -13.64 2.27
C MET A 55 -16.75 -14.63 1.32
N PRO A 56 -18.02 -15.00 1.59
CA PRO A 56 -18.80 -15.82 0.67
C PRO A 56 -18.83 -15.17 -0.71
N ARG A 57 -18.49 -15.94 -1.74
CA ARG A 57 -18.62 -15.47 -3.12
C ARG A 57 -20.09 -15.17 -3.39
N VAL A 58 -20.38 -13.92 -3.72
CA VAL A 58 -21.71 -13.55 -4.20
C VAL A 58 -21.76 -13.95 -5.66
N ASP A 59 -22.64 -14.88 -5.99
CA ASP A 59 -22.87 -15.28 -7.37
C ASP A 59 -23.83 -14.25 -7.99
N VAL A 60 -23.24 -13.18 -8.54
CA VAL A 60 -23.98 -12.12 -9.23
C VAL A 60 -23.70 -12.25 -10.72
N THR A 61 -24.75 -12.38 -11.51
CA THR A 61 -24.66 -12.40 -12.95
C THR A 61 -24.49 -10.99 -13.51
N ASN A 62 -23.85 -10.90 -14.69
CA ASN A 62 -23.71 -9.62 -15.39
C ASN A 62 -25.07 -8.95 -15.66
N LYS A 63 -26.13 -9.75 -15.85
CA LYS A 63 -27.48 -9.24 -16.07
C LYS A 63 -28.02 -8.52 -14.84
N GLU A 64 -27.87 -9.10 -13.64
CA GLU A 64 -28.32 -8.49 -12.39
C GLU A 64 -27.60 -7.17 -12.09
N ILE A 65 -26.32 -7.07 -12.46
CA ILE A 65 -25.55 -5.81 -12.35
C ILE A 65 -26.12 -4.74 -13.28
N LEU A 66 -26.38 -5.10 -14.55
CA LEU A 66 -26.91 -4.16 -15.54
C LEU A 66 -28.32 -3.68 -15.17
N ASP A 67 -29.18 -4.59 -14.71
CA ASP A 67 -30.54 -4.29 -14.27
C ASP A 67 -30.52 -3.30 -13.08
N ALA A 68 -29.64 -3.51 -12.10
CA ALA A 68 -29.49 -2.62 -10.94
C ALA A 68 -28.98 -1.21 -11.31
N ILE A 69 -28.05 -1.12 -12.28
CA ILE A 69 -27.55 0.17 -12.79
C ILE A 69 -28.67 0.93 -13.50
N ASP A 70 -29.44 0.24 -14.32
CA ASP A 70 -30.53 0.86 -15.07
C ASP A 70 -31.69 1.29 -14.16
N ASP A 71 -32.00 0.52 -13.12
CA ASP A 71 -32.93 0.93 -12.05
C ASP A 71 -32.45 2.21 -11.33
N GLY A 72 -31.16 2.27 -10.98
CA GLY A 72 -30.57 3.46 -10.35
C GLY A 72 -30.59 4.70 -11.24
N ARG A 73 -30.53 4.52 -12.57
CA ARG A 73 -30.65 5.62 -13.56
C ARG A 73 -32.09 6.06 -13.77
N ARG A 74 -33.07 5.14 -13.68
CA ARG A 74 -34.50 5.44 -13.78
C ARG A 74 -35.06 6.20 -12.57
N GLY A 75 -34.41 6.08 -11.41
CA GLY A 75 -34.80 6.75 -10.16
C GLY A 75 -34.25 8.16 -9.95
N ARG A 76 -33.56 8.76 -10.94
CA ARG A 76 -33.09 10.16 -10.93
C ARG A 76 -33.89 11.00 -11.91
#